data_AF-A0A6A0AH38-F1
#
_entry.id   AF-A0A6A0AH38-F1
#
_cell.length_a   1.000
_cell.length_b   1.000
_cell.length_c   1.000
_cell.angle_alpha   90.00
_cell.angle_beta   90.00
_cell.angle_gamma   90.00
#
_symmetry.space_group_name_H-M   'P 1'
#
loop_
_entity.id
_entity.type
_entity.pdbx_description
1 polymer ?
#
loop_
_entity_poly.entity_id
_entity_poly.type
_entity_poly.pdbx_seq_one_letter_code
_entity_poly.pdbx_strand_id
1 'polypeptide(L)'
;MREIVHIQGGQCGNQIGAKFWENKNSSYFVEWIPNNVKSSVCDIPPKGLKLSATFIGNSTAIQEMFKRVSEQFTAMFRRKAFLHWYTGEGMDEMEFTEAESNMNDLVSEYQ
;
A
#
# COMPACT_ATOMS: atom_id res chain seq x y z
N MET A 1 4.13 0.42 -16.16
CA MET A 1 4.17 0.79 -14.73
C MET A 1 2.83 0.43 -14.08
N ARG A 2 2.56 -0.88 -13.92
CA ARG A 2 1.36 -1.42 -13.23
C ARG A 2 1.74 -2.79 -12.69
N GLU A 3 2.23 -2.79 -11.46
CA GLU A 3 2.60 -4.01 -10.76
C GLU A 3 1.60 -4.16 -9.62
N ILE A 4 0.63 -5.05 -9.76
CA ILE A 4 -0.36 -5.34 -8.73
C ILE A 4 -0.22 -6.81 -8.33
N VAL A 5 0.03 -7.09 -7.05
CA VAL A 5 -0.16 -8.41 -6.45
C VAL A 5 -1.51 -8.39 -5.75
N HIS A 6 -2.39 -9.33 -6.08
CA HIS A 6 -3.78 -9.37 -5.62
C HIS A 6 -3.94 -10.46 -4.55
N ILE A 7 -4.12 -10.07 -3.29
CA ILE A 7 -4.46 -11.00 -2.21
C ILE A 7 -5.91 -10.68 -1.78
N GLN A 8 -6.86 -11.48 -2.24
CA GLN A 8 -8.22 -11.43 -1.70
C GLN A 8 -8.24 -12.19 -0.37
N GLY A 9 -8.46 -11.44 0.72
CA GLY A 9 -8.70 -12.01 2.04
C GLY A 9 -10.20 -12.17 2.28
N GLY A 10 -10.66 -13.37 2.61
CA GLY A 10 -11.98 -13.63 3.18
C GLY A 10 -13.15 -13.21 2.30
N GLN A 11 -13.62 -14.13 1.47
CA GLN A 11 -14.92 -14.06 0.82
C GLN A 11 -15.93 -14.90 1.61
N CYS A 12 -17.10 -14.37 1.91
CA CYS A 12 -18.28 -15.21 2.12
C CYS A 12 -18.79 -15.52 0.71
N GLY A 13 -18.56 -16.71 0.16
CA GLY A 13 -18.96 -17.07 -1.21
C GLY A 13 -17.89 -17.81 -2.05
N ASN A 14 -18.20 -18.04 -3.34
CA ASN A 14 -17.46 -18.96 -4.21
C ASN A 14 -16.22 -18.32 -4.91
N GLN A 15 -15.18 -19.13 -5.14
CA GLN A 15 -13.86 -18.76 -5.69
C GLN A 15 -13.84 -18.48 -7.20
N ILE A 16 -14.96 -18.68 -7.90
CA ILE A 16 -15.04 -18.65 -9.37
C ILE A 16 -14.66 -17.28 -9.96
N GLY A 17 -14.80 -16.19 -9.20
CA GLY A 17 -14.50 -14.83 -9.68
C GLY A 17 -13.01 -14.50 -9.81
N ALA A 18 -12.13 -15.16 -9.04
CA ALA A 18 -10.72 -14.78 -8.97
C ALA A 18 -9.98 -14.98 -10.31
N LYS A 19 -10.19 -16.15 -10.94
CA LYS A 19 -9.57 -16.50 -12.22
C LYS A 19 -10.12 -15.69 -13.40
N PHE A 20 -11.36 -15.20 -13.31
CA PHE A 20 -11.93 -14.29 -14.30
C PHE A 20 -11.22 -12.93 -14.29
N TRP A 21 -10.96 -12.38 -13.10
CA TRP A 21 -10.29 -11.09 -12.94
C TRP A 21 -8.83 -11.11 -13.37
N GLU A 22 -8.13 -12.21 -13.10
CA GLU A 22 -6.75 -12.44 -13.54
C GLU A 22 -6.63 -12.37 -15.06
N ASN A 23 -7.47 -13.12 -15.79
CA ASN A 23 -7.44 -13.15 -17.25
C ASN A 23 -7.85 -11.82 -17.90
N LYS A 24 -8.83 -11.12 -17.32
CA LYS A 24 -9.36 -9.86 -17.87
C LYS A 24 -8.37 -8.70 -17.72
N ASN A 25 -7.55 -8.71 -16.67
CA ASN A 25 -6.65 -7.62 -16.31
C ASN A 25 -5.17 -8.03 -16.40
N SER A 26 -4.85 -9.03 -17.22
CA SER A 26 -3.49 -9.61 -17.31
C SER A 26 -2.38 -8.58 -17.51
N SER A 27 -2.67 -7.48 -18.23
CA SER A 27 -1.73 -6.37 -18.45
C SER A 27 -1.44 -5.49 -17.23
N TYR A 28 -2.18 -5.65 -16.13
CA TYR A 28 -1.96 -4.94 -14.86
C TYR A 28 -1.26 -5.80 -13.81
N PHE A 29 -0.99 -7.05 -14.15
CA PHE A 29 -0.29 -8.00 -13.32
C PHE A 29 1.16 -8.14 -13.77
N VAL A 30 2.01 -8.47 -12.82
CA VAL A 30 3.43 -8.67 -13.04
C VAL A 30 3.66 -10.03 -13.69
N GLU A 31 4.40 -10.08 -14.80
CA GLU A 31 4.63 -11.32 -15.56
C GLU A 31 5.60 -12.29 -14.86
N TRP A 32 6.54 -11.78 -14.06
CA TRP A 32 7.56 -12.60 -13.39
C TRP A 32 7.07 -13.27 -12.10
N ILE A 33 5.88 -12.89 -11.58
CA ILE A 33 5.21 -13.60 -10.48
C ILE A 33 3.98 -14.33 -11.03
N PRO A 34 4.10 -15.63 -11.38
CA PRO A 34 2.94 -16.43 -11.77
C PRO A 34 2.02 -16.69 -10.57
N ASN A 35 0.71 -16.81 -10.80
CA ASN A 35 -0.30 -17.06 -9.76
C ASN A 35 -0.27 -16.03 -8.61
N ASN A 36 -0.20 -14.74 -8.93
CA ASN A 36 -0.17 -13.63 -7.97
C ASN A 36 -1.54 -13.35 -7.29
N VAL A 37 -2.51 -14.24 -7.49
CA VAL A 37 -3.85 -14.18 -6.90
C VAL A 37 -4.00 -15.21 -5.78
N LYS A 38 -4.24 -14.75 -4.56
CA LYS A 38 -4.64 -15.61 -3.44
C LYS A 38 -6.06 -15.29 -3.01
N SER A 39 -6.87 -16.31 -2.80
CA SER A 39 -8.25 -16.18 -2.31
C SER A 39 -8.47 -17.10 -1.10
N SER A 40 -9.16 -16.60 -0.08
CA SER A 40 -9.63 -17.40 1.06
C SER A 40 -11.13 -17.20 1.27
N VAL A 41 -11.81 -18.25 1.71
CA VAL A 41 -13.26 -18.26 1.93
C VAL A 41 -13.55 -18.50 3.40
N CYS A 42 -14.53 -17.78 3.93
CA CYS A 42 -15.06 -17.96 5.27
C CYS A 42 -16.53 -18.39 5.19
N ASP A 43 -16.89 -19.44 5.93
CA ASP A 43 -18.26 -20.00 5.90
C ASP A 43 -19.26 -19.17 6.72
N ILE A 44 -18.76 -18.40 7.70
CA ILE A 44 -19.59 -17.61 8.61
C ILE A 44 -19.54 -16.14 8.18
N PRO A 45 -20.66 -15.56 7.71
CA PRO A 45 -20.71 -14.14 7.36
C PRO A 45 -20.80 -13.25 8.60
N PRO A 46 -20.41 -11.96 8.49
CA PRO A 46 -20.63 -10.98 9.54
C PRO A 46 -22.12 -10.84 9.90
N LYS A 47 -22.42 -10.57 11.18
CA LYS A 47 -23.81 -10.37 11.64
C LYS A 47 -24.49 -9.26 10.84
N GLY A 48 -25.68 -9.53 10.32
CA GLY A 48 -26.46 -8.57 9.54
C GLY A 48 -26.11 -8.48 8.05
N LEU A 49 -25.09 -9.21 7.59
CA LEU A 49 -24.70 -9.28 6.18
C LEU A 49 -24.84 -10.71 5.65
N LYS A 50 -25.23 -10.85 4.39
CA LYS A 50 -25.29 -12.16 3.71
C LYS A 50 -23.93 -12.57 3.13
N LEU A 51 -23.13 -11.58 2.72
CA LEU A 51 -21.84 -11.76 2.06
C LEU A 51 -20.91 -10.59 2.43
N SER A 52 -19.61 -10.85 2.53
CA SER A 52 -18.55 -9.84 2.63
C SER A 52 -17.32 -10.28 1.85
N ALA A 53 -16.52 -9.32 1.41
CA ALA A 53 -15.23 -9.57 0.76
C ALA A 53 -14.21 -8.53 1.24
N THR A 54 -12.98 -8.96 1.52
CA THR A 54 -11.85 -8.05 1.77
C THR A 54 -10.83 -8.17 0.64
N PHE A 55 -10.33 -7.04 0.18
CA PHE A 55 -9.31 -6.98 -0.86
C PHE A 55 -8.03 -6.36 -0.30
N ILE A 56 -6.92 -7.08 -0.46
CA ILE A 56 -5.58 -6.63 -0.08
C ILE A 56 -4.73 -6.65 -1.36
N GLY A 57 -4.48 -5.47 -1.92
CA GLY A 57 -3.61 -5.33 -3.09
C GLY A 57 -2.28 -4.70 -2.70
N ASN A 58 -1.17 -5.30 -3.10
CA ASN A 58 0.12 -4.61 -3.12
C ASN A 58 0.32 -4.03 -4.52
N SER A 59 0.45 -2.70 -4.64
CA SER A 59 0.58 -2.03 -5.92
C SER A 59 1.65 -0.96 -5.90
N THR A 60 2.41 -0.84 -6.99
CA THR A 60 3.36 0.27 -7.20
C THR A 60 2.70 1.64 -7.21
N ALA A 61 1.37 1.73 -7.33
CA ALA A 61 0.63 2.98 -7.17
C ALA A 61 0.77 3.60 -5.76
N ILE A 62 1.17 2.81 -4.75
CA ILE A 62 1.40 3.31 -3.38
C ILE A 62 2.49 4.38 -3.32
N GLN A 63 3.44 4.35 -4.26
CA GLN A 63 4.54 5.33 -4.35
C GLN A 63 4.02 6.76 -4.45
N GLU A 64 2.89 6.98 -5.14
CA GLU A 64 2.31 8.32 -5.33
C GLU A 64 1.79 8.90 -4.02
N MET A 65 1.31 8.04 -3.13
CA MET A 65 0.86 8.45 -1.80
C MET A 65 2.07 8.84 -0.93
N PHE A 66 3.16 8.08 -0.97
CA PHE A 66 4.40 8.43 -0.28
C PHE A 66 5.06 9.69 -0.85
N LYS A 67 5.12 9.87 -2.18
CA LYS A 67 5.63 11.10 -2.81
C LYS A 67 4.90 12.34 -2.31
N ARG A 68 3.56 12.29 -2.22
CA ARG A 68 2.76 13.42 -1.69
C ARG A 68 3.09 13.75 -0.24
N VAL A 69 3.33 12.73 0.60
CA VAL A 69 3.73 12.95 1.99
C VAL A 69 5.14 13.55 2.05
N SER A 70 6.08 13.03 1.27
CA SER A 70 7.45 13.53 1.15
C SER A 70 7.46 15.00 0.71
N GLU A 71 6.71 15.38 -0.33
CA GLU A 71 6.61 16.78 -0.79
C GLU A 71 6.11 17.74 0.30
N GLN A 72 5.08 17.34 1.05
CA GLN A 72 4.57 18.16 2.17
C GLN A 72 5.57 18.24 3.32
N PHE A 73 6.23 17.12 3.63
CA PHE A 73 7.30 17.07 4.63
C PHE A 73 8.42 18.03 4.26
N THR A 74 8.98 17.94 3.05
CA THR A 74 10.06 18.81 2.58
C THR A 74 9.64 20.29 2.65
N ALA A 75 8.41 20.63 2.27
CA ALA A 75 7.90 22.00 2.32
C ALA A 75 7.84 22.57 3.76
N MET A 76 7.43 21.73 4.72
CA MET A 76 7.31 22.09 6.14
C MET A 76 8.68 22.14 6.82
N PHE A 77 9.50 21.11 6.62
CA PHE A 77 10.82 20.95 7.22
C PHE A 77 11.78 22.06 6.78
N ARG A 78 11.74 22.45 5.49
CA ARG A 78 12.51 23.59 4.96
C ARG A 78 12.24 24.90 5.70
N ARG A 79 11.03 25.09 6.24
CA ARG A 79 10.63 26.28 6.99
C ARG A 79 10.76 26.09 8.51
N LYS A 80 11.27 24.93 8.96
CA LYS A 80 11.27 24.51 10.36
C LYS A 80 9.87 24.62 11.01
N ALA A 81 8.83 24.41 10.22
CA ALA A 81 7.45 24.57 10.68
C ALA A 81 7.12 23.47 11.69
N PHE A 82 6.59 23.85 12.86
CA PHE A 82 6.23 22.96 13.97
C PHE A 82 7.36 22.08 14.54
N LEU A 83 8.61 22.28 14.11
CA LEU A 83 9.76 21.45 14.49
C LEU A 83 10.05 21.50 16.00
N HIS A 84 9.82 22.65 16.65
CA HIS A 84 10.07 22.84 18.08
C HIS A 84 9.27 21.90 18.99
N TRP A 85 8.11 21.41 18.55
CA TRP A 85 7.33 20.42 19.31
C TRP A 85 8.03 19.07 19.40
N TYR A 86 8.86 18.74 18.42
CA TYR A 86 9.58 17.47 18.38
C TYR A 86 10.97 17.60 19.00
N THR A 87 11.69 18.69 18.69
CA THR A 87 13.01 18.92 19.29
C THR A 87 12.92 19.24 20.79
N GLY A 88 11.81 19.82 21.25
CA GLY A 88 11.54 20.02 22.68
C GLY A 88 11.39 18.72 23.47
N GLU A 89 10.97 17.63 22.81
CA GLU A 89 10.88 16.28 23.40
C GLU A 89 12.18 15.48 23.26
N GLY A 90 13.24 16.08 22.69
CA GLY A 90 14.57 15.49 22.59
C GLY A 90 14.92 14.84 21.25
N MET A 91 14.09 15.02 20.21
CA MET A 91 14.39 14.55 18.85
C MET A 91 15.42 15.46 18.16
N ASP A 92 16.42 14.89 17.48
CA ASP A 92 17.44 15.67 16.77
C ASP A 92 17.02 15.98 15.32
N GLU A 93 17.42 17.13 14.79
CA GLU A 93 17.07 17.50 13.41
C GLU A 93 17.60 16.48 12.38
N MET A 94 18.72 15.79 12.66
CA MET A 94 19.26 14.77 11.76
C MET A 94 18.37 13.53 11.68
N GLU A 95 17.64 13.18 12.74
CA GLU A 95 16.72 12.04 12.74
C GLU A 95 15.57 12.23 11.73
N PHE A 96 15.16 13.47 11.50
CA PHE A 96 14.18 13.79 10.46
C PHE A 96 14.74 13.57 9.05
N THR A 97 15.99 13.98 8.81
CA THR A 97 16.65 13.79 7.51
C THR A 97 16.92 12.30 7.24
N GLU A 98 17.26 11.51 8.27
CA GLU A 98 17.39 10.07 8.15
C GLU A 98 16.06 9.41 7.77
N ALA A 99 14.96 9.80 8.45
CA ALA A 99 13.63 9.30 8.12
C ALA A 99 13.17 9.70 6.71
N GLU A 100 13.46 10.92 6.26
CA GLU A 100 13.20 11.37 4.89
C GLU A 100 13.98 10.53 3.86
N SER A 101 15.25 10.23 4.12
CA SER A 101 16.07 9.36 3.28
C SER A 101 15.47 7.97 3.16
N ASN A 102 15.11 7.35 4.30
CA ASN A 102 14.50 6.02 4.31
C ASN A 102 13.16 5.98 3.55
N MET A 103 12.38 7.07 3.60
CA MET A 103 11.14 7.17 2.82
C MET A 103 11.42 7.27 1.32
N ASN A 104 12.46 8.02 0.91
CA ASN A 104 12.85 8.13 -0.49
C ASN A 104 13.37 6.80 -1.04
N ASP A 105 14.15 6.06 -0.25
CA ASP A 105 14.59 4.72 -0.59
C ASP A 105 13.38 3.79 -0.78
N LEU A 106 12.40 3.81 0.14
CA LEU A 106 11.15 3.05 0.01
C LEU A 106 10.38 3.39 -1.28
N VAL A 107 10.29 4.67 -1.65
CA VAL A 107 9.64 5.09 -2.90
C VAL A 107 10.37 4.54 -4.11
N SER A 108 11.70 4.52 -4.07
CA SER A 108 12.54 4.02 -5.17
C SER A 108 12.38 2.51 -5.42
N GLU A 109 12.12 1.73 -4.37
CA GLU A 109 11.84 0.29 -4.47
C GLU A 109 10.54 -0.02 -5.24
N TYR A 110 9.65 0.97 -5.44
CA TYR A 110 8.39 0.81 -6.19
C TYR A 110 8.42 1.45 -7.60
N GLN A 111 9.56 1.98 -8.05
CA GLN A 111 9.72 2.58 -9.39
C GLN A 111 10.07 1.55 -10.45
#